data_AF-D2B3J6-F1
#
_entry.id   AF-D2B3J6-F1
#
_cell.length_a   1.000
_cell.length_b   1.000
_cell.length_c   1.000
_cell.angle_alpha   90.00
_cell.angle_beta   90.00
_cell.angle_gamma   90.00
#
_symmetry.space_group_name_H-M   'P 1'
#
loop_
_entity.id
_entity.type
_entity.pdbx_description
1 polymer ?
#
loop_
_entity_poly.entity_id
_entity_poly.type
_entity_poly.pdbx_seq_one_letter_code
_entity_poly.pdbx_strand_id
1 'polypeptide(L)'
;MTGEDRGSSGGGGDSVRAGTLVIIMRIQMPVHPRWSAVRKVAGYGAASTLSLYLIVKVALVAAALLGIVPAQSGMDTTEWVTLNAITVVMSLVGVALGLALAQRWGRLIPGPPLLFFAWVGAGFLVPMIPYGIVSVLLGAGGAQAGDDAAMPGWETIGIGVGFTGMAVGLAVALPIYLRERWPQAFLGRLGELPGTSRGARLFLLIGLMMSAGLGLLWGYWALGGRLGLDPTHIGRETLDSLLMRGNWGAWALLGAGCGWSLVAARPSRLPLRVPMALVFLASGSLFAWGGWKLLWAIVRPGDFATSEYPVVAVMEHALSVCAGLVLMAVVLRTYRAQAADSAE
;
A
#
# COMPACT_ATOMS: atom_id res chain seq x y z
N MET A 1 25.20 74.06 6.58
CA MET A 1 26.14 73.20 7.32
C MET A 1 25.32 72.56 8.45
N THR A 2 24.58 71.44 8.29
CA THR A 2 25.02 70.04 7.99
C THR A 2 26.28 69.70 8.77
N GLY A 3 26.38 68.71 9.66
CA GLY A 3 25.57 67.60 10.20
C GLY A 3 26.43 67.03 11.35
N GLU A 4 26.31 65.84 11.93
CA GLU A 4 25.35 64.74 11.99
C GLU A 4 25.97 63.80 13.05
N ASP A 5 25.25 63.52 14.13
CA ASP A 5 25.63 62.53 15.15
C ASP A 5 25.53 61.12 14.54
N ARG A 6 26.58 60.30 14.67
CA ARG A 6 26.52 58.86 14.38
C ARG A 6 27.12 58.05 15.52
N GLY A 7 26.24 57.51 16.35
CA GLY A 7 26.55 56.49 17.35
C GLY A 7 25.60 55.30 17.23
N SER A 8 26.11 54.19 16.70
CA SER A 8 25.84 52.82 17.13
C SER A 8 24.38 52.29 17.13
N SER A 9 24.01 51.56 16.07
CA SER A 9 23.06 50.44 16.17
C SER A 9 23.55 49.24 15.34
N GLY A 10 24.00 48.20 16.03
CA GLY A 10 24.48 46.96 15.39
C GLY A 10 24.54 45.84 16.42
N GLY A 11 23.40 45.17 16.66
CA GLY A 11 23.34 44.08 17.64
C GLY A 11 22.04 43.29 17.70
N GLY A 12 21.21 43.28 16.64
CA GLY A 12 19.90 42.60 16.65
C GLY A 12 19.76 41.39 15.71
N GLY A 13 20.73 41.14 14.82
CA GLY A 13 20.57 40.15 13.74
C GLY A 13 20.92 38.70 14.11
N ASP A 14 21.86 38.52 15.05
CA ASP A 14 22.45 37.19 15.29
C ASP A 14 21.68 36.35 16.32
N SER A 15 20.98 36.98 17.28
CA SER A 15 20.21 36.23 18.28
C SER A 15 18.91 35.66 17.71
N VAL A 16 18.30 36.33 16.73
CA VAL A 16 17.09 35.85 16.05
C VAL A 16 17.40 34.64 15.18
N ARG A 17 18.52 34.67 14.41
CA ARG A 17 18.95 33.52 13.59
C ARG A 17 19.36 32.31 14.44
N ALA A 18 20.03 32.54 15.56
CA ALA A 18 20.37 31.46 16.50
C ALA A 18 19.12 30.87 17.18
N GLY A 19 18.15 31.71 17.55
CA GLY A 19 16.87 31.27 18.12
C GLY A 19 16.03 30.45 17.14
N THR A 20 15.95 30.86 15.87
CA THR A 20 15.22 30.13 14.82
C THR A 20 15.89 28.78 14.51
N LEU A 21 17.22 28.71 14.48
CA LEU A 21 17.94 27.45 14.24
C LEU A 21 17.75 26.44 15.40
N VAL A 22 17.74 26.94 16.65
CA VAL A 22 17.53 26.12 17.85
C VAL A 22 16.07 25.65 17.97
N ILE A 23 15.10 26.45 17.51
CA ILE A 23 13.68 26.06 17.49
C ILE A 23 13.39 25.02 16.40
N ILE A 24 13.98 25.16 15.20
CA ILE A 24 13.88 24.16 14.13
C ILE A 24 14.53 22.82 14.54
N MET A 25 15.59 22.87 15.36
CA MET A 25 16.24 21.67 15.88
C MET A 25 15.48 21.00 17.05
N ARG A 26 14.51 21.68 17.67
CA ARG A 26 13.78 21.19 18.87
C ARG A 26 12.47 20.44 18.59
N ILE A 27 12.03 20.32 17.34
CA ILE A 27 10.82 19.57 16.96
C ILE A 27 11.16 18.28 16.17
N GLN A 28 12.31 17.67 16.47
CA GLN A 28 12.51 16.26 16.19
C GLN A 28 12.39 15.51 17.51
N MET A 29 11.17 15.11 17.89
CA MET A 29 11.01 14.10 18.95
C MET A 29 11.82 12.88 18.51
N PRO A 30 12.96 12.57 19.14
CA PRO A 30 13.80 11.48 18.69
C PRO A 30 12.97 10.21 18.86
N VAL A 31 12.72 9.51 17.77
CA VAL A 31 12.18 8.17 17.84
C VAL A 31 13.16 7.37 18.70
N HIS A 32 12.71 6.87 19.87
CA HIS A 32 13.61 6.24 20.83
C HIS A 32 14.49 5.17 20.13
N PRO A 33 15.75 4.99 20.52
CA PRO A 33 16.69 4.04 19.89
C PRO A 33 16.10 2.63 19.68
N ARG A 34 15.22 2.19 20.60
CA ARG A 34 14.46 0.94 20.50
C ARG A 34 13.62 0.83 19.23
N TRP A 35 12.93 1.89 18.82
CA TRP A 35 12.06 1.88 17.64
C TRP A 35 12.87 1.83 16.35
N SER A 36 14.03 2.50 16.31
CA SER A 36 14.96 2.37 15.19
C SER A 36 15.56 0.97 15.08
N ALA A 37 15.76 0.27 16.20
CA ALA A 37 16.17 -1.14 16.20
C ALA A 37 15.03 -2.05 15.70
N VAL A 38 13.80 -1.86 16.19
CA VAL A 38 12.61 -2.58 15.72
C VAL A 38 12.40 -2.40 14.22
N ARG A 39 12.52 -1.17 13.70
CA ARG A 39 12.46 -0.88 12.26
C ARG A 39 13.48 -1.70 11.47
N LYS A 40 14.73 -1.76 11.93
CA LYS A 40 15.79 -2.53 11.27
C LYS A 40 15.49 -4.01 11.26
N VAL A 41 15.14 -4.58 12.41
CA VAL A 41 14.81 -6.01 12.53
C VAL A 41 13.64 -6.36 11.62
N ALA A 42 12.57 -5.56 11.64
CA ALA A 42 11.41 -5.77 10.78
C ALA A 42 11.76 -5.66 9.29
N GLY A 43 12.52 -4.64 8.88
CA GLY A 43 12.92 -4.47 7.47
C GLY A 43 13.84 -5.59 6.96
N TYR A 44 14.81 -6.03 7.77
CA TYR A 44 15.64 -7.18 7.44
C TYR A 44 14.86 -8.49 7.41
N GLY A 45 13.94 -8.69 8.36
CA GLY A 45 13.04 -9.84 8.37
C GLY A 45 12.22 -9.89 7.09
N ALA A 46 11.62 -8.77 6.69
CA ALA A 46 10.85 -8.63 5.45
C ALA A 46 11.68 -9.00 4.22
N ALA A 47 12.88 -8.43 4.11
CA ALA A 47 13.79 -8.70 2.99
C ALA A 47 14.23 -10.17 2.97
N SER A 48 14.52 -10.75 4.14
CA SER A 48 15.02 -12.14 4.25
C SER A 48 13.95 -13.16 3.86
N THR A 49 12.73 -13.02 4.37
CA THR A 49 11.64 -13.95 4.03
C THR A 49 11.26 -13.85 2.56
N LEU A 50 11.16 -12.63 2.01
CA LEU A 50 10.84 -12.46 0.59
C LEU A 50 11.97 -12.96 -0.32
N SER A 51 13.22 -12.89 0.14
CA SER A 51 14.36 -13.47 -0.59
C SER A 51 14.24 -14.99 -0.75
N LEU A 52 13.66 -15.70 0.24
CA LEU A 52 13.41 -17.15 0.12
C LEU A 52 12.47 -17.44 -1.06
N TYR A 53 11.37 -16.69 -1.16
CA TYR A 53 10.44 -16.79 -2.28
C TYR A 53 11.10 -16.42 -3.62
N LEU A 54 11.88 -15.33 -3.64
CA LEU A 54 12.62 -14.90 -4.83
C LEU A 54 13.56 -15.99 -5.35
N ILE A 55 14.31 -16.67 -4.47
CA ILE A 55 15.21 -17.75 -4.85
C ILE A 55 14.44 -18.89 -5.53
N VAL A 56 13.30 -19.28 -4.95
CA VAL A 56 12.43 -20.32 -5.53
C VAL A 56 11.97 -19.91 -6.93
N LYS A 57 11.45 -18.69 -7.10
CA LYS A 57 10.97 -18.23 -8.41
C LYS A 57 12.08 -18.09 -9.45
N VAL A 58 13.26 -17.63 -9.07
CA VAL A 58 14.42 -17.57 -9.98
C VAL A 58 14.85 -18.97 -10.40
N ALA A 59 14.90 -19.93 -9.47
CA ALA A 59 15.24 -21.31 -9.77
C ALA A 59 14.21 -21.95 -10.72
N LEU A 60 12.92 -21.70 -10.50
CA LEU A 60 11.83 -22.18 -11.36
C LEU A 60 11.89 -21.59 -12.76
N VAL A 61 12.11 -20.28 -12.90
CA VAL A 61 12.31 -19.64 -14.22
C VAL A 61 13.52 -20.20 -14.94
N ALA A 62 14.65 -20.36 -14.24
CA ALA A 62 15.85 -20.95 -14.82
C ALA A 62 15.63 -22.40 -15.26
N ALA A 63 14.96 -23.21 -14.44
CA ALA A 63 14.65 -24.59 -14.76
C ALA A 63 13.72 -24.73 -15.97
N ALA A 64 12.71 -23.86 -16.10
CA ALA A 64 11.83 -23.85 -17.27
C ALA A 64 12.56 -23.41 -18.55
N LEU A 65 13.42 -22.38 -18.48
CA LEU A 65 14.26 -21.95 -19.61
C LEU A 65 15.24 -23.05 -20.07
N LEU A 66 15.66 -23.93 -19.16
CA LEU A 66 16.50 -25.09 -19.45
C LEU A 66 15.70 -26.33 -19.88
N GLY A 67 14.36 -26.25 -19.94
CA GLY A 67 13.49 -27.38 -20.30
C GLY A 67 13.42 -28.49 -19.23
N ILE A 68 13.83 -28.21 -17.99
CA ILE A 68 13.86 -29.18 -16.87
C ILE A 68 12.45 -29.37 -16.27
N VAL A 69 11.68 -28.29 -16.18
CA VAL A 69 10.33 -28.28 -15.60
C VAL A 69 9.34 -27.83 -16.67
N PRO A 70 8.23 -28.57 -16.87
CA PRO A 70 7.21 -28.16 -17.84
C PRO A 70 6.50 -26.87 -17.38
N ALA A 71 6.09 -26.06 -18.36
CA ALA A 71 5.16 -24.97 -18.11
C ALA A 71 3.85 -25.53 -17.52
N GLN A 72 3.14 -24.70 -16.77
CA GLN A 72 1.85 -25.07 -16.19
C GLN A 72 0.82 -25.39 -17.27
N SER A 73 -0.06 -26.35 -16.99
CA SER A 73 -1.13 -26.78 -17.89
C SER A 73 -1.98 -25.60 -18.37
N GLY A 74 -2.12 -25.45 -19.69
CA GLY A 74 -2.89 -24.37 -20.32
C GLY A 74 -2.07 -23.15 -20.75
N MET A 75 -0.77 -23.09 -20.42
CA MET A 75 0.11 -21.97 -20.74
C MET A 75 1.31 -22.43 -21.56
N ASP A 76 1.71 -21.67 -22.58
CA ASP A 76 3.00 -21.91 -23.24
C ASP A 76 4.16 -21.50 -22.32
N THR A 77 5.32 -22.11 -22.52
CA THR A 77 6.55 -21.83 -21.77
C THR A 77 6.90 -20.34 -21.77
N THR A 78 6.72 -19.66 -22.91
CA THR A 78 7.03 -18.22 -23.03
C THR A 78 6.17 -17.37 -22.10
N GLU A 79 4.88 -17.68 -22.07
CA GLU A 79 3.89 -16.96 -21.27
C GLU A 79 4.10 -17.23 -19.78
N TRP A 80 4.36 -18.48 -19.41
CA TRP A 80 4.65 -18.88 -18.03
C TRP A 80 5.94 -18.25 -17.51
N VAL A 81 6.99 -18.25 -18.32
CA VAL A 81 8.26 -17.57 -17.99
C VAL A 81 8.04 -16.07 -17.83
N THR A 82 7.26 -15.44 -18.71
CA THR A 82 6.99 -14.00 -18.67
C THR A 82 6.28 -13.60 -17.37
N LEU A 83 5.23 -14.33 -16.98
CA LEU A 83 4.51 -14.06 -15.73
C LEU A 83 5.40 -14.27 -14.50
N ASN A 84 6.17 -15.36 -14.46
CA ASN A 84 7.08 -15.61 -13.34
C ASN A 84 8.19 -14.54 -13.30
N ALA A 85 8.71 -14.09 -14.44
CA ALA A 85 9.69 -13.00 -14.51
C ALA A 85 9.14 -11.68 -13.93
N ILE A 86 7.87 -11.36 -14.18
CA ILE A 86 7.21 -10.19 -13.55
C ILE A 86 7.21 -10.35 -12.02
N THR A 87 6.84 -11.52 -11.50
CA THR A 87 6.85 -11.76 -10.05
C THR A 87 8.25 -11.75 -9.44
N VAL A 88 9.28 -12.17 -10.18
CA VAL A 88 10.69 -12.07 -9.79
C VAL A 88 11.09 -10.59 -9.64
N VAL A 89 10.75 -9.75 -10.63
CA VAL A 89 11.02 -8.30 -10.56
C VAL A 89 10.30 -7.66 -9.39
N MET A 90 9.01 -7.98 -9.20
CA MET A 90 8.23 -7.48 -8.05
C MET A 90 8.86 -7.89 -6.72
N SER A 91 9.31 -9.14 -6.61
CA SER A 91 9.93 -9.67 -5.38
C SER A 91 11.28 -9.01 -5.13
N LEU A 92 12.08 -8.80 -6.17
CA LEU A 92 13.35 -8.08 -6.06
C LEU A 92 13.13 -6.64 -5.56
N VAL A 93 12.13 -5.94 -6.09
CA VAL A 93 11.73 -4.62 -5.61
C VAL A 93 11.28 -4.67 -4.15
N GLY A 94 10.52 -5.69 -3.75
CA GLY A 94 10.12 -5.89 -2.36
C GLY A 94 11.30 -6.12 -1.42
N VAL A 95 12.29 -6.94 -1.82
CA VAL A 95 13.51 -7.18 -1.06
C VAL A 95 14.30 -5.87 -0.92
N ALA A 96 14.48 -5.14 -2.02
CA ALA A 96 15.15 -3.85 -2.02
C ALA A 96 14.43 -2.82 -1.12
N LEU A 97 13.10 -2.82 -1.11
CA LEU A 97 12.29 -2.00 -0.22
C LEU A 97 12.52 -2.38 1.26
N GLY A 98 12.47 -3.66 1.62
CA GLY A 98 12.75 -4.13 2.98
C GLY A 98 14.14 -3.69 3.46
N LEU A 99 15.15 -3.83 2.61
CA LEU A 99 16.50 -3.36 2.88
C LEU A 99 16.57 -1.83 2.98
N ALA A 100 15.91 -1.08 2.11
CA ALA A 100 15.85 0.38 2.19
C ALA A 100 15.24 0.84 3.52
N LEU A 101 14.18 0.15 3.99
CA LEU A 101 13.53 0.45 5.26
C LEU A 101 14.40 0.08 6.47
N ALA A 102 15.36 -0.83 6.35
CA ALA A 102 16.29 -1.17 7.42
C ALA A 102 17.57 -0.32 7.40
N GLN A 103 18.11 -0.06 6.22
CA GLN A 103 19.45 0.50 6.03
C GLN A 103 19.50 2.03 6.09
N ARG A 104 20.71 2.55 6.26
CA ARG A 104 20.97 4.00 6.19
C ARG A 104 20.83 4.54 4.77
N TRP A 105 21.24 3.77 3.76
CA TRP A 105 21.17 4.19 2.36
C TRP A 105 19.73 4.41 1.88
N GLY A 106 18.74 3.75 2.49
CA GLY A 106 17.32 3.99 2.17
C GLY A 106 16.89 5.44 2.39
N ARG A 107 17.54 6.16 3.31
CA ARG A 107 17.30 7.59 3.55
C ARG A 107 17.83 8.48 2.42
N LEU A 108 18.78 7.98 1.63
CA LEU A 108 19.34 8.68 0.46
C LEU A 108 18.41 8.57 -0.76
N ILE A 109 17.52 7.58 -0.81
CA ILE A 109 16.56 7.42 -1.90
C ILE A 109 15.62 8.63 -1.91
N PRO A 110 15.37 9.30 -3.05
CA PRO A 110 14.39 10.37 -3.14
C PRO A 110 13.03 9.96 -2.57
N GLY A 111 12.32 10.90 -1.96
CA GLY A 111 11.05 10.63 -1.27
C GLY A 111 9.98 9.98 -2.15
N PRO A 112 9.68 10.53 -3.35
CA PRO A 112 8.61 10.01 -4.21
C PRO A 112 8.75 8.54 -4.65
N PRO A 113 9.88 8.07 -5.21
CA PRO A 113 10.00 6.67 -5.61
C PRO A 113 9.91 5.71 -4.41
N LEU A 114 10.54 6.06 -3.28
CA LEU A 114 10.42 5.24 -2.08
C LEU A 114 8.96 5.14 -1.62
N LEU A 115 8.24 6.26 -1.60
CA LEU A 115 6.84 6.29 -1.20
C LEU A 115 5.96 5.49 -2.16
N PHE A 116 6.22 5.57 -3.47
CA PHE A 116 5.52 4.78 -4.47
C PHE A 116 5.68 3.28 -4.23
N PHE A 117 6.92 2.78 -4.11
CA PHE A 117 7.16 1.35 -3.86
C PHE A 117 6.64 0.90 -2.48
N ALA A 118 6.77 1.74 -1.46
CA ALA A 118 6.20 1.47 -0.14
C ALA A 118 4.67 1.40 -0.17
N TRP A 119 4.03 2.29 -0.92
CA TRP A 119 2.57 2.34 -1.08
C TRP A 119 2.04 1.13 -1.82
N VAL A 120 2.66 0.77 -2.95
CA VAL A 120 2.29 -0.43 -3.73
C VAL A 120 2.55 -1.70 -2.91
N GLY A 121 3.74 -1.85 -2.33
CA GLY A 121 4.12 -3.03 -1.55
C GLY A 121 3.28 -3.23 -0.30
N ALA A 122 3.03 -2.15 0.46
CA ALA A 122 2.14 -2.22 1.62
C ALA A 122 0.69 -2.48 1.21
N GLY A 123 0.24 -1.89 0.09
CA GLY A 123 -1.07 -2.11 -0.49
C GLY A 123 -1.33 -3.56 -0.92
N PHE A 124 -0.35 -4.22 -1.52
CA PHE A 124 -0.46 -5.64 -1.82
C PHE A 124 -0.57 -6.49 -0.55
N LEU A 125 0.29 -6.22 0.44
CA LEU A 125 0.62 -7.22 1.47
C LEU A 125 -0.03 -6.99 2.82
N VAL A 126 -0.07 -5.75 3.32
CA VAL A 126 -0.60 -5.48 4.67
C VAL A 126 -2.10 -5.79 4.78
N PRO A 127 -2.94 -5.46 3.79
CA PRO A 127 -4.34 -5.89 3.73
C PRO A 127 -4.56 -7.41 3.77
N MET A 128 -3.55 -8.21 3.43
CA MET A 128 -3.67 -9.68 3.44
C MET A 128 -3.44 -10.29 4.83
N ILE A 129 -2.85 -9.55 5.79
CA ILE A 129 -2.66 -10.02 7.16
C ILE A 129 -3.99 -10.37 7.85
N PRO A 130 -4.99 -9.46 7.93
CA PRO A 130 -6.26 -9.78 8.59
C PRO A 130 -7.01 -10.90 7.88
N TYR A 131 -6.98 -10.92 6.54
CA TYR A 131 -7.57 -12.02 5.76
C TYR A 131 -6.91 -13.36 6.09
N GLY A 132 -5.57 -13.44 6.11
CA GLY A 132 -4.85 -14.68 6.43
C GLY A 132 -5.19 -15.22 7.82
N ILE A 133 -5.31 -14.33 8.81
CA ILE A 133 -5.73 -14.71 10.17
C ILE A 133 -7.15 -15.30 10.15
N VAL A 134 -8.10 -14.62 9.52
CA VAL A 134 -9.50 -15.07 9.44
C VAL A 134 -9.63 -16.37 8.65
N SER A 135 -8.93 -16.50 7.53
CA SER A 135 -8.94 -17.70 6.69
C SER A 135 -8.42 -18.92 7.46
N VAL A 136 -7.32 -18.79 8.22
CA VAL A 136 -6.81 -19.87 9.09
C VAL A 136 -7.81 -20.23 10.19
N LEU A 137 -8.40 -19.24 10.87
CA LEU A 137 -9.37 -19.49 11.95
C LEU A 137 -10.64 -20.20 11.47
N LEU A 138 -11.06 -19.94 10.24
CA LEU A 138 -12.24 -20.54 9.63
C LEU A 138 -11.94 -21.81 8.82
N GLY A 139 -10.68 -22.27 8.80
CA GLY A 139 -10.27 -23.45 8.02
C GLY A 139 -10.38 -23.27 6.50
N ALA A 140 -10.40 -22.02 6.01
CA ALA A 140 -10.55 -21.68 4.61
C ALA A 140 -9.21 -21.67 3.83
N GLY A 141 -8.08 -21.97 4.48
CA GLY A 141 -6.71 -21.77 3.99
C GLY A 141 -6.22 -22.67 2.85
N GLY A 142 -7.06 -22.88 1.83
CA GLY A 142 -6.78 -23.73 0.67
C GLY A 142 -6.36 -23.00 -0.62
N ALA A 143 -6.35 -21.67 -0.68
CA ALA A 143 -6.08 -20.97 -1.95
C ALA A 143 -5.41 -19.60 -1.76
N GLN A 144 -4.12 -19.58 -1.41
CA GLN A 144 -3.32 -18.37 -1.63
C GLN A 144 -3.16 -18.15 -3.15
N ALA A 145 -4.01 -17.28 -3.71
CA ALA A 145 -3.88 -16.55 -4.97
C ALA A 145 -3.41 -17.35 -6.20
N GLY A 146 -4.38 -17.75 -7.04
CA GLY A 146 -4.18 -18.40 -8.32
C GLY A 146 -4.74 -19.81 -8.28
N ASP A 147 -5.73 -20.06 -9.13
CA ASP A 147 -6.44 -21.33 -9.26
C ASP A 147 -5.51 -22.40 -9.85
N ASP A 148 -4.59 -22.94 -9.03
CA ASP A 148 -3.56 -23.86 -9.48
C ASP A 148 -3.65 -25.19 -8.76
N ALA A 149 -4.55 -26.03 -9.25
CA ALA A 149 -4.53 -27.47 -9.04
C ALA A 149 -3.28 -28.10 -9.71
N ALA A 150 -2.07 -27.79 -9.25
CA ALA A 150 -0.82 -28.45 -9.65
C ALA A 150 0.43 -28.08 -8.81
N MET A 151 0.36 -27.12 -7.88
CA MET A 151 1.57 -26.59 -7.26
C MET A 151 2.07 -27.49 -6.10
N PRO A 152 3.35 -27.91 -6.08
CA PRO A 152 3.89 -28.72 -4.99
C PRO A 152 3.76 -28.01 -3.63
N GLY A 153 3.36 -28.73 -2.57
CA GLY A 153 3.08 -28.12 -1.27
C GLY A 153 4.26 -27.35 -0.62
N TRP A 154 5.51 -27.66 -0.99
CA TRP A 154 6.67 -26.90 -0.54
C TRP A 154 6.74 -25.49 -1.16
N GLU A 155 6.23 -25.31 -2.39
CA GLU A 155 6.15 -24.00 -3.04
C GLU A 155 5.10 -23.13 -2.34
N THR A 156 3.94 -23.71 -1.99
CA THR A 156 2.89 -23.04 -1.20
C THR A 156 3.40 -22.56 0.16
N ILE A 157 4.20 -23.37 0.85
CA ILE A 157 4.84 -22.98 2.12
C ILE A 157 5.84 -21.84 1.89
N GLY A 158 6.68 -21.93 0.86
CA GLY A 158 7.67 -20.89 0.53
C GLY A 158 7.02 -19.55 0.20
N ILE A 159 5.94 -19.56 -0.59
CA ILE A 159 5.10 -18.40 -0.90
C ILE A 159 4.49 -17.83 0.38
N GLY A 160 3.84 -18.68 1.17
CA GLY A 160 3.19 -18.27 2.42
C GLY A 160 4.18 -17.58 3.36
N VAL A 161 5.31 -18.23 3.66
CA VAL A 161 6.34 -17.66 4.55
C VAL A 161 6.92 -16.38 3.97
N GLY A 162 7.24 -16.36 2.68
CA GLY A 162 7.88 -15.21 2.03
C GLY A 162 7.02 -13.96 2.06
N PHE A 163 5.77 -14.08 1.58
CA PHE A 163 4.84 -12.95 1.53
C PHE A 163 4.28 -12.56 2.88
N THR A 164 3.96 -13.52 3.78
CA THR A 164 3.51 -13.19 5.13
C THR A 164 4.61 -12.51 5.94
N GLY A 165 5.85 -13.00 5.86
CA GLY A 165 6.99 -12.36 6.52
C GLY A 165 7.24 -10.94 6.01
N MET A 166 7.13 -10.74 4.68
CA MET A 166 7.21 -9.40 4.08
C MET A 166 6.06 -8.50 4.53
N ALA A 167 4.83 -9.00 4.56
CA ALA A 167 3.65 -8.25 4.98
C ALA A 167 3.80 -7.75 6.43
N VAL A 168 4.16 -8.64 7.35
CA VAL A 168 4.38 -8.31 8.76
C VAL A 168 5.55 -7.34 8.91
N GLY A 169 6.66 -7.60 8.22
CA GLY A 169 7.82 -6.74 8.23
C GLY A 169 7.52 -5.31 7.74
N LEU A 170 6.76 -5.17 6.64
CA LEU A 170 6.28 -3.86 6.16
C LEU A 170 5.34 -3.18 7.16
N ALA A 171 4.37 -3.92 7.71
CA ALA A 171 3.40 -3.40 8.67
C ALA A 171 4.07 -2.76 9.90
N VAL A 172 5.26 -3.23 10.26
CA VAL A 172 6.06 -2.69 11.37
C VAL A 172 7.09 -1.65 10.90
N ALA A 173 7.93 -1.98 9.91
CA ALA A 173 9.05 -1.15 9.50
C ALA A 173 8.61 0.15 8.83
N LEU A 174 7.59 0.09 7.98
CA LEU A 174 7.14 1.24 7.19
C LEU A 174 6.64 2.40 8.04
N PRO A 175 5.67 2.24 8.98
CA PRO A 175 5.19 3.36 9.77
C PRO A 175 6.29 3.99 10.64
N ILE A 176 7.23 3.18 11.16
CA ILE A 176 8.38 3.71 11.92
C ILE A 176 9.29 4.50 10.98
N TYR A 177 9.61 3.97 9.80
CA TYR A 177 10.44 4.64 8.80
C TYR A 177 9.85 5.97 8.36
N LEU A 178 8.56 5.99 8.00
CA LEU A 178 7.87 7.20 7.58
C LEU A 178 7.84 8.25 8.70
N ARG A 179 7.64 7.82 9.95
CA ARG A 179 7.67 8.73 11.10
C ARG A 179 9.07 9.28 11.38
N GLU A 180 10.12 8.48 11.22
CA GLU A 180 11.51 8.94 11.34
C GLU A 180 11.88 9.92 10.21
N ARG A 181 11.35 9.73 9.01
CA ARG A 181 11.70 10.52 7.82
C ARG A 181 10.85 11.78 7.65
N TRP A 182 9.56 11.70 7.95
CA TRP A 182 8.56 12.76 7.78
C TRP A 182 7.65 12.85 9.01
N PRO A 183 8.17 13.27 10.18
CA PRO A 183 7.41 13.28 11.43
C PRO A 183 6.14 14.14 11.35
N GLN A 184 6.20 15.25 10.59
CA GLN A 184 5.07 16.18 10.40
C GLN A 184 3.83 15.53 9.79
N ALA A 185 3.98 14.45 9.01
CA ALA A 185 2.85 13.72 8.43
C ALA A 185 1.98 13.01 9.47
N PHE A 186 2.47 12.86 10.71
CA PHE A 186 1.83 12.07 11.77
C PHE A 186 1.42 12.90 12.99
N LEU A 187 1.64 14.22 12.95
CA LEU A 187 1.30 15.15 14.03
C LEU A 187 -0.10 15.75 13.82
N GLY A 188 -0.67 16.29 14.89
CA GLY A 188 -1.98 16.95 14.88
C GLY A 188 -3.20 16.02 15.01
N ARG A 189 -4.37 16.65 14.98
CA ARG A 189 -5.69 16.01 15.08
C ARG A 189 -6.52 16.26 13.83
N LEU A 190 -7.46 15.36 13.57
CA LEU A 190 -8.35 15.45 12.41
C LEU A 190 -9.14 16.77 12.37
N GLY A 191 -9.57 17.28 13.54
CA GLY A 191 -10.34 18.52 13.64
C GLY A 191 -9.51 19.81 13.46
N GLU A 192 -8.19 19.70 13.37
CA GLU A 192 -7.28 20.85 13.18
C GLU A 192 -6.93 21.07 11.71
N LEU A 193 -7.44 20.22 10.80
CA LEU A 193 -7.13 20.33 9.38
C LEU A 193 -7.81 21.54 8.74
N PRO A 194 -7.09 22.28 7.87
CA PRO A 194 -7.69 23.37 7.11
C PRO A 194 -8.77 22.85 6.14
N GLY A 195 -9.75 23.72 5.87
CA GLY A 195 -10.86 23.40 5.00
C GLY A 195 -10.42 23.08 3.55
N THR A 196 -11.22 22.25 2.87
CA THR A 196 -10.97 21.91 1.46
C THR A 196 -11.66 22.91 0.53
N SER A 197 -10.96 23.42 -0.49
CA SER A 197 -11.59 24.23 -1.55
C SER A 197 -12.71 23.46 -2.28
N ARG A 198 -13.75 24.14 -2.76
CA ARG A 198 -14.93 23.48 -3.34
C ARG A 198 -14.57 22.53 -4.51
N GLY A 199 -13.69 22.96 -5.42
CA GLY A 199 -13.25 22.16 -6.57
C GLY A 199 -12.47 20.91 -6.16
N ALA A 200 -11.47 21.07 -5.27
CA ALA A 200 -10.71 19.93 -4.75
C ALA A 200 -11.61 18.97 -3.96
N ARG A 201 -12.59 19.50 -3.22
CA ARG A 201 -13.55 18.68 -2.47
C ARG A 201 -14.34 17.79 -3.42
N LEU A 202 -14.92 18.34 -4.49
CA LEU A 202 -15.71 17.55 -5.44
C LEU A 202 -14.89 16.42 -6.07
N PHE A 203 -13.66 16.71 -6.51
CA PHE A 203 -12.78 15.68 -7.08
C PHE A 203 -12.50 14.53 -6.10
N LEU A 204 -12.21 14.86 -4.84
CA LEU A 204 -11.95 13.84 -3.82
C LEU A 204 -13.21 13.06 -3.45
N LEU A 205 -14.38 13.70 -3.44
CA LEU A 205 -15.66 13.01 -3.24
C LEU A 205 -15.92 11.95 -4.30
N ILE A 206 -15.54 12.19 -5.56
CA ILE A 206 -15.66 11.18 -6.63
C ILE A 206 -14.86 9.93 -6.26
N GLY A 207 -13.58 10.07 -5.88
CA GLY A 207 -12.77 8.91 -5.48
C GLY A 207 -13.32 8.17 -4.25
N LEU A 208 -13.89 8.90 -3.30
CA LEU A 208 -14.55 8.32 -2.13
C LEU A 208 -15.81 7.53 -2.53
N MET A 209 -16.61 8.05 -3.46
CA MET A 209 -17.78 7.36 -3.99
C MET A 209 -17.39 6.12 -4.80
N MET A 210 -16.32 6.19 -5.61
CA MET A 210 -15.78 5.03 -6.32
C MET A 210 -15.34 3.93 -5.35
N SER A 211 -14.57 4.31 -4.32
CA SER A 211 -14.13 3.38 -3.26
C SER A 211 -15.29 2.78 -2.49
N ALA A 212 -16.31 3.58 -2.14
CA ALA A 212 -17.50 3.10 -1.46
C ALA A 212 -18.32 2.15 -2.36
N GLY A 213 -18.51 2.49 -3.64
CA GLY A 213 -19.21 1.67 -4.62
C GLY A 213 -18.56 0.30 -4.81
N LEU A 214 -17.23 0.26 -4.97
CA LEU A 214 -16.45 -0.98 -5.02
C LEU A 214 -16.57 -1.78 -3.72
N GLY A 215 -16.52 -1.09 -2.57
CA GLY A 215 -16.70 -1.70 -1.26
C GLY A 215 -18.05 -2.40 -1.11
N LEU A 216 -19.12 -1.75 -1.56
CA LEU A 216 -20.46 -2.31 -1.56
C LEU A 216 -20.62 -3.45 -2.57
N LEU A 217 -20.03 -3.32 -3.77
CA LEU A 217 -20.06 -4.37 -4.80
C LEU A 217 -19.37 -5.65 -4.32
N TRP A 218 -18.12 -5.54 -3.87
CA TRP A 218 -17.36 -6.69 -3.38
C TRP A 218 -17.95 -7.26 -2.08
N GLY A 219 -18.51 -6.41 -1.21
CA GLY A 219 -19.27 -6.86 -0.04
C GLY A 219 -20.54 -7.63 -0.44
N TYR A 220 -21.27 -7.15 -1.45
CA TYR A 220 -22.43 -7.85 -2.00
C TYR A 220 -22.05 -9.23 -2.56
N TRP A 221 -20.96 -9.34 -3.31
CA TRP A 221 -20.45 -10.63 -3.79
C TRP A 221 -19.94 -11.53 -2.66
N ALA A 222 -19.32 -10.96 -1.61
CA ALA A 222 -18.90 -11.72 -0.43
C ALA A 222 -20.08 -12.32 0.35
N LEU A 223 -21.27 -11.72 0.23
CA LEU A 223 -22.52 -12.23 0.82
C LEU A 223 -23.29 -13.15 -0.14
N GLY A 224 -22.68 -13.60 -1.25
CA GLY A 224 -23.29 -14.50 -2.23
C GLY A 224 -24.11 -13.82 -3.31
N GLY A 225 -24.01 -12.50 -3.42
CA GLY A 225 -24.58 -11.73 -4.52
C GLY A 225 -24.00 -12.13 -5.88
N ARG A 226 -24.83 -12.13 -6.94
CA ARG A 226 -24.46 -12.69 -8.25
C ARG A 226 -24.52 -11.69 -9.40
N LEU A 227 -24.92 -10.44 -9.14
CA LEU A 227 -24.98 -9.40 -10.16
C LEU A 227 -23.60 -9.18 -10.81
N GLY A 228 -23.53 -9.27 -12.14
CA GLY A 228 -22.29 -9.06 -12.90
C GLY A 228 -21.37 -10.29 -12.96
N LEU A 229 -21.72 -11.39 -12.31
CA LEU A 229 -21.00 -12.66 -12.41
C LEU A 229 -21.47 -13.47 -13.63
N ASP A 230 -20.54 -14.20 -14.24
CA ASP A 230 -20.85 -15.09 -15.35
C ASP A 230 -21.58 -16.35 -14.81
N PRO A 231 -22.79 -16.68 -15.30
CA PRO A 231 -23.54 -17.87 -14.89
C PRO A 231 -22.78 -19.18 -15.03
N THR A 232 -21.81 -19.26 -15.94
CA THR A 232 -20.98 -20.46 -16.14
C THR A 232 -20.02 -20.72 -14.97
N HIS A 233 -19.77 -19.72 -14.12
CA HIS A 233 -18.89 -19.77 -12.95
C HIS A 233 -19.67 -19.80 -11.62
N ILE A 234 -20.99 -19.63 -11.67
CA ILE A 234 -21.87 -19.65 -10.50
C ILE A 234 -21.93 -21.05 -9.88
N GLY A 235 -21.70 -21.14 -8.57
CA GLY A 235 -21.77 -22.40 -7.80
C GLY A 235 -20.42 -23.01 -7.47
N ARG A 236 -19.31 -22.41 -7.93
CA ARG A 236 -17.93 -22.81 -7.60
C ARG A 236 -17.30 -21.97 -6.48
N GLU A 237 -18.07 -21.14 -5.78
CA GLU A 237 -17.52 -20.23 -4.78
C GLU A 237 -17.11 -20.99 -3.51
N THR A 238 -15.84 -20.88 -3.17
CA THR A 238 -15.27 -21.40 -1.93
C THR A 238 -15.42 -20.38 -0.81
N LEU A 239 -15.41 -20.83 0.45
CA LEU A 239 -15.36 -19.93 1.60
C LEU A 239 -14.20 -18.93 1.48
N ASP A 240 -13.07 -19.38 0.95
CA ASP A 240 -11.90 -18.55 0.72
C ASP A 240 -12.17 -17.39 -0.27
N SER A 241 -12.82 -17.69 -1.40
CA SER A 241 -13.20 -16.68 -2.39
C SER A 241 -14.15 -15.61 -1.82
N LEU A 242 -15.09 -16.02 -0.96
CA LEU A 242 -16.00 -15.10 -0.26
C LEU A 242 -15.25 -14.21 0.74
N LEU A 243 -14.35 -14.80 1.53
CA LEU A 243 -13.51 -14.06 2.49
C LEU A 243 -12.59 -13.06 1.79
N MET A 244 -12.01 -13.43 0.66
CA MET A 244 -11.14 -12.54 -0.11
C MET A 244 -11.91 -11.35 -0.67
N ARG A 245 -13.10 -11.58 -1.27
CA ARG A 245 -13.99 -10.50 -1.73
C ARG A 245 -14.41 -9.59 -0.56
N GLY A 246 -14.74 -10.18 0.58
CA GLY A 246 -15.08 -9.45 1.80
C GLY A 246 -13.93 -8.58 2.30
N ASN A 247 -12.70 -9.09 2.24
CA ASN A 247 -11.50 -8.34 2.61
C ASN A 247 -11.29 -7.12 1.69
N TRP A 248 -11.37 -7.31 0.36
CA TRP A 248 -11.29 -6.19 -0.58
C TRP A 248 -12.39 -5.16 -0.35
N GLY A 249 -13.63 -5.63 -0.13
CA GLY A 249 -14.77 -4.78 0.18
C GLY A 249 -14.55 -3.95 1.45
N ALA A 250 -14.07 -4.59 2.52
CA ALA A 250 -13.77 -3.94 3.79
C ALA A 250 -12.70 -2.84 3.65
N TRP A 251 -11.59 -3.11 2.96
CA TRP A 251 -10.54 -2.11 2.73
C TRP A 251 -11.02 -0.93 1.87
N ALA A 252 -11.86 -1.19 0.85
CA ALA A 252 -12.46 -0.14 0.03
C ALA A 252 -13.41 0.75 0.85
N LEU A 253 -14.24 0.17 1.73
CA LEU A 253 -15.11 0.93 2.64
C LEU A 253 -14.32 1.70 3.71
N LEU A 254 -13.27 1.10 4.27
CA LEU A 254 -12.37 1.77 5.22
C LEU A 254 -11.68 2.97 4.58
N GLY A 255 -11.20 2.82 3.33
CA GLY A 255 -10.61 3.90 2.55
C GLY A 255 -11.60 5.04 2.32
N ALA A 256 -12.84 4.73 1.94
CA ALA A 256 -13.90 5.72 1.76
C ALA A 256 -14.26 6.43 3.07
N GLY A 257 -14.47 5.70 4.16
CA GLY A 257 -14.85 6.28 5.46
C GLY A 257 -13.74 7.15 6.05
N CYS A 258 -12.50 6.66 6.06
CA CYS A 258 -11.36 7.41 6.57
C CYS A 258 -11.01 8.60 5.66
N GLY A 259 -11.09 8.44 4.34
CA GLY A 259 -10.85 9.52 3.39
C GLY A 259 -11.91 10.62 3.49
N TRP A 260 -13.19 10.26 3.70
CA TRP A 260 -14.24 11.22 3.99
C TRP A 260 -13.95 12.00 5.26
N SER A 261 -13.45 11.34 6.31
CA SER A 261 -13.08 12.01 7.56
C SER A 261 -12.00 13.09 7.36
N LEU A 262 -11.05 12.87 6.44
CA LEU A 262 -9.99 13.83 6.07
C LEU A 262 -10.52 14.98 5.21
N VAL A 263 -11.51 14.74 4.35
CA VAL A 263 -12.09 15.76 3.46
C VAL A 263 -13.12 16.63 4.18
N ALA A 264 -13.91 16.03 5.08
CA ALA A 264 -15.01 16.69 5.75
C ALA A 264 -14.58 17.60 6.92
N ALA A 265 -13.34 17.48 7.40
CA ALA A 265 -12.78 18.29 8.49
C ALA A 265 -13.71 18.41 9.71
N ARG A 266 -14.32 17.29 10.13
CA ARG A 266 -15.26 17.29 11.27
C ARG A 266 -14.51 17.42 12.60
N PRO A 267 -15.08 18.09 13.61
CA PRO A 267 -14.50 18.14 14.95
C PRO A 267 -14.31 16.72 15.47
N SER A 268 -13.06 16.30 15.63
CA SER A 268 -12.73 14.96 16.09
C SER A 268 -11.43 14.99 16.88
N ARG A 269 -11.43 14.25 17.98
CA ARG A 269 -10.24 14.04 18.83
C ARG A 269 -9.36 12.89 18.31
N LEU A 270 -9.76 12.24 17.19
CA LEU A 270 -8.99 11.15 16.62
C LEU A 270 -7.62 11.64 16.16
N PRO A 271 -6.54 10.92 16.50
CA PRO A 271 -5.20 11.29 16.09
C PRO A 271 -5.06 11.10 14.57
N LEU A 272 -4.55 12.11 13.86
CA LEU A 272 -4.52 12.17 12.40
C LEU A 272 -3.81 10.94 11.76
N ARG A 273 -2.84 10.37 12.47
CA ARG A 273 -2.10 9.17 12.05
C ARG A 273 -2.98 7.97 11.69
N VAL A 274 -4.14 7.80 12.35
CA VAL A 274 -5.01 6.64 12.12
C VAL A 274 -5.70 6.72 10.75
N PRO A 275 -6.51 7.76 10.45
CA PRO A 275 -7.12 7.88 9.13
C PRO A 275 -6.07 8.02 8.02
N MET A 276 -4.94 8.69 8.25
CA MET A 276 -3.85 8.76 7.27
C MET A 276 -3.29 7.37 6.91
N ALA A 277 -3.00 6.54 7.92
CA ALA A 277 -2.48 5.19 7.67
C ALA A 277 -3.52 4.29 6.99
N LEU A 278 -4.78 4.35 7.41
CA LEU A 278 -5.85 3.54 6.82
C LEU A 278 -6.13 3.93 5.37
N VAL A 279 -6.17 5.23 5.04
CA VAL A 279 -6.34 5.68 3.65
C VAL A 279 -5.12 5.35 2.81
N PHE A 280 -3.91 5.49 3.35
CA PHE A 280 -2.69 5.09 2.66
C PHE A 280 -2.71 3.60 2.29
N LEU A 281 -3.06 2.72 3.24
CA LEU A 281 -3.14 1.28 3.00
C LEU A 281 -4.30 0.90 2.07
N ALA A 282 -5.50 1.44 2.29
CA ALA A 282 -6.65 1.17 1.45
C ALA A 282 -6.44 1.63 0.00
N SER A 283 -5.90 2.85 -0.19
CA SER A 283 -5.57 3.36 -1.51
C SER A 283 -4.51 2.50 -2.23
N GLY A 284 -3.51 2.05 -1.48
CA GLY A 284 -2.47 1.15 -2.00
C GLY A 284 -3.06 -0.18 -2.39
N SER A 285 -3.95 -0.73 -1.57
CA SER A 285 -4.65 -1.98 -1.84
C SER A 285 -5.45 -1.90 -3.13
N LEU A 286 -6.27 -0.85 -3.29
CA LEU A 286 -7.09 -0.64 -4.47
C LEU A 286 -6.23 -0.47 -5.72
N PHE A 287 -5.18 0.36 -5.65
CA PHE A 287 -4.29 0.56 -6.78
C PHE A 287 -3.51 -0.70 -7.16
N ALA A 288 -2.89 -1.36 -6.18
CA ALA A 288 -2.01 -2.50 -6.41
C ALA A 288 -2.79 -3.73 -6.90
N TRP A 289 -3.83 -4.15 -6.16
CA TRP A 289 -4.65 -5.29 -6.54
C TRP A 289 -5.53 -5.00 -7.75
N GLY A 290 -6.07 -3.79 -7.87
CA GLY A 290 -6.80 -3.36 -9.06
C GLY A 290 -5.92 -3.39 -10.30
N GLY A 291 -4.71 -2.83 -10.24
CA GLY A 291 -3.76 -2.85 -11.36
C GLY A 291 -3.32 -4.26 -11.74
N TRP A 292 -3.03 -5.10 -10.75
CA TRP A 292 -2.67 -6.51 -10.99
C TRP A 292 -3.84 -7.26 -11.65
N LYS A 293 -5.03 -7.22 -11.08
CA LYS A 293 -6.18 -7.94 -11.65
C LYS A 293 -6.65 -7.36 -12.98
N LEU A 294 -6.49 -6.05 -13.21
CA LEU A 294 -6.76 -5.43 -14.50
C LEU A 294 -5.83 -5.98 -15.60
N LEU A 295 -4.54 -6.15 -15.28
CA LEU A 295 -3.58 -6.77 -16.19
C LEU A 295 -4.02 -8.19 -16.57
N TRP A 296 -4.43 -9.00 -15.59
CA TRP A 296 -4.94 -10.35 -15.82
C TRP A 296 -6.25 -10.38 -16.63
N ALA A 297 -7.18 -9.46 -16.36
CA ALA A 297 -8.44 -9.37 -17.08
C ALA A 297 -8.27 -9.01 -18.57
N ILE A 298 -7.20 -8.27 -18.90
CA ILE A 298 -6.87 -7.83 -20.27
C ILE A 298 -6.01 -8.88 -20.99
N VAL A 299 -4.92 -9.34 -20.37
CA VAL A 299 -3.95 -10.25 -21.01
C VAL A 299 -4.49 -11.68 -21.09
N ARG A 300 -5.28 -12.10 -20.08
CA ARG A 300 -5.91 -13.43 -19.97
C ARG A 300 -4.96 -14.59 -20.26
N PRO A 301 -3.87 -14.69 -19.48
CA PRO A 301 -2.86 -15.65 -19.82
C PRO A 301 -3.36 -17.09 -19.65
N GLY A 302 -3.03 -17.98 -20.58
CA GLY A 302 -3.49 -19.38 -20.58
C GLY A 302 -5.01 -19.53 -20.53
N ASP A 303 -5.75 -18.71 -21.30
CA ASP A 303 -7.22 -18.66 -21.31
C ASP A 303 -7.85 -18.34 -19.96
N PHE A 304 -7.11 -17.63 -19.07
CA PHE A 304 -7.61 -17.21 -17.77
C PHE A 304 -8.98 -16.53 -17.87
N ALA A 305 -9.96 -17.09 -17.15
CA ALA A 305 -11.31 -16.59 -17.05
C ALA A 305 -11.59 -16.05 -15.64
N THR A 306 -12.09 -14.82 -15.57
CA THR A 306 -12.58 -14.23 -14.34
C THR A 306 -13.95 -14.81 -13.97
N SER A 307 -14.31 -14.78 -12.68
CA SER A 307 -15.67 -15.17 -12.25
C SER A 307 -16.73 -14.17 -12.72
N GLU A 308 -16.32 -12.90 -12.88
CA GLU A 308 -17.12 -11.82 -13.42
C GLU A 308 -17.18 -11.88 -14.94
N TYR A 309 -18.21 -11.28 -15.53
CA TYR A 309 -18.17 -11.00 -16.97
C TYR A 309 -16.94 -10.17 -17.33
N PRO A 310 -16.28 -10.43 -18.47
CA PRO A 310 -15.15 -9.67 -19.01
C PRO A 310 -15.18 -8.15 -18.80
N VAL A 311 -16.29 -7.52 -19.18
CA VAL A 311 -16.44 -6.07 -19.11
C VAL A 311 -16.53 -5.59 -17.67
N VAL A 312 -17.16 -6.38 -16.80
CA VAL A 312 -17.30 -6.06 -15.38
C VAL A 312 -15.93 -6.10 -14.73
N ALA A 313 -15.14 -7.17 -14.94
CA ALA A 313 -13.78 -7.30 -14.42
C ALA A 313 -12.88 -6.12 -14.81
N VAL A 314 -12.87 -5.75 -16.09
CA VAL A 314 -12.07 -4.60 -16.56
C VAL A 314 -12.53 -3.29 -15.91
N MET A 315 -13.83 -3.04 -15.88
CA MET A 315 -14.38 -1.79 -15.34
C MET A 315 -14.14 -1.66 -13.84
N GLU A 316 -14.37 -2.71 -13.06
CA GLU A 316 -14.21 -2.63 -11.61
C GLU A 316 -12.73 -2.46 -11.20
N HIS A 317 -11.81 -3.11 -11.90
CA HIS A 317 -10.39 -3.00 -11.60
C HIS A 317 -9.82 -1.66 -12.08
N ALA A 318 -10.26 -1.14 -13.23
CA ALA A 318 -9.93 0.22 -13.65
C ALA A 318 -10.47 1.26 -12.65
N LEU A 319 -11.70 1.09 -12.17
CA LEU A 319 -12.28 1.94 -11.14
C LEU A 319 -11.49 1.87 -9.83
N SER A 320 -11.02 0.68 -9.47
CA SER A 320 -10.17 0.45 -8.28
C SER A 320 -8.84 1.19 -8.38
N VAL A 321 -8.17 1.14 -9.53
CA VAL A 321 -6.94 1.91 -9.80
C VAL A 321 -7.20 3.41 -9.65
N CYS A 322 -8.26 3.92 -10.28
CA CYS A 322 -8.65 5.33 -10.19
C CYS A 322 -8.95 5.75 -8.74
N ALA A 323 -9.74 4.97 -8.01
CA ALA A 323 -10.07 5.22 -6.62
C ALA A 323 -8.80 5.26 -5.74
N GLY A 324 -7.88 4.31 -5.93
CA GLY A 324 -6.59 4.28 -5.25
C GLY A 324 -5.77 5.55 -5.48
N LEU A 325 -5.67 6.02 -6.73
CA LEU A 325 -4.95 7.26 -7.06
C LEU A 325 -5.58 8.50 -6.41
N VAL A 326 -6.92 8.62 -6.45
CA VAL A 326 -7.62 9.77 -5.84
C VAL A 326 -7.49 9.76 -4.31
N LEU A 327 -7.58 8.59 -3.67
CA LEU A 327 -7.38 8.46 -2.23
C LEU A 327 -5.93 8.79 -1.82
N MET A 328 -4.93 8.38 -2.61
CA MET A 328 -3.54 8.82 -2.38
C MET A 328 -3.41 10.34 -2.50
N ALA A 329 -4.13 10.98 -3.43
CA ALA A 329 -4.17 12.44 -3.51
C ALA A 329 -4.74 13.09 -2.24
N VAL A 330 -5.71 12.46 -1.55
CA VAL A 330 -6.19 12.89 -0.22
C VAL A 330 -5.04 12.89 0.80
N VAL A 331 -4.26 11.81 0.85
CA VAL A 331 -3.13 11.65 1.79
C VAL A 331 -2.06 12.71 1.52
N LEU A 332 -1.64 12.87 0.26
CA LEU A 332 -0.61 13.84 -0.12
C LEU A 332 -1.05 15.29 0.13
N ARG A 333 -2.32 15.61 -0.11
CA ARG A 333 -2.85 16.95 0.16
C ARG A 333 -2.88 17.24 1.65
N THR A 334 -3.35 16.29 2.46
CA THR A 334 -3.37 16.41 3.93
C THR A 334 -1.97 16.63 4.47
N TYR A 335 -0.98 15.89 3.96
CA TYR A 335 0.43 16.08 4.31
C TYR A 335 0.94 17.49 3.95
N ARG A 336 0.65 17.96 2.72
CA ARG A 336 1.09 19.30 2.27
C ARG A 336 0.48 20.43 3.10
N ALA A 337 -0.78 20.30 3.49
CA ALA A 337 -1.43 21.27 4.38
C ALA A 337 -0.72 21.35 5.74
N GLN A 338 -0.46 20.20 6.36
CA GLN A 338 0.28 20.13 7.64
C GLN A 338 1.71 20.68 7.55
N ALA A 339 2.40 20.43 6.42
CA ALA A 339 3.74 20.94 6.20
C ALA A 339 3.79 22.47 6.01
N ALA A 340 2.72 23.07 5.47
CA ALA A 340 2.59 24.52 5.35
C ALA A 340 2.35 25.18 6.70
N ASP A 341 1.43 24.64 7.51
CA ASP A 341 1.11 25.16 8.86
C ASP A 341 2.32 25.09 9.82
N SER A 342 3.26 24.17 9.58
CA SER A 342 4.47 24.02 10.42
C SER A 342 5.61 24.97 10.03
N ALA A 343 5.50 25.66 8.89
CA ALA A 343 6.51 26.59 8.38
C ALA A 343 6.21 28.06 8.73
N GLU A 344 4.98 28.34 9.19
CA GLU A 344 4.52 29.62 9.74
C GLU A 344 4.76 29.71 11.26
#